data_AF-A0A5E4AI51-F1
#
_entry.id   AF-A0A5E4AI51-F1
#
_cell.length_a   1.000
_cell.length_b   1.000
_cell.length_c   1.000
_cell.angle_alpha   90.00
_cell.angle_beta   90.00
_cell.angle_gamma   90.00
#
_symmetry.space_group_name_H-M   'P 1'
#
loop_
_entity.id
_entity.type
_entity.pdbx_description
1 polymer ?
#
loop_
_entity_poly.entity_id
_entity_poly.type
_entity_poly.pdbx_seq_one_letter_code
_entity_poly.pdbx_strand_id
1 'polypeptide(L)'
;MTHQTAKTLPKQLKAEQIVKGLIQKHETSLLLNNHTKWLPHLQEAKNAVFDPNLLQQALTGNSRSTTSNPCPTTMEKRNALDEKKPENSREQNHNTDPAPRYHSPMPAIVLQILAENIRVTSLVSESLQQRMHGMALSELGAFLRSFSDALIRFSRDHLRGEAMAPHYVPYLLAAFNHQTALSSSVSSLQPDGVASGILAPIEAALDELQRRICRLVLEALQLELQPLFESVPSRRWLSSSELLDCVCDQTSRFCQDFWRVRSPAVKLLLAEAERTVVLQYLRALMQGRLVCRDADERTQAAERLRHDAAQLKELFLRLGLEENSHCAPVLLALRELLNLRDPTLLGLEVAGLRQQFPDVSEDHVSALLDLRGDVSREQRQAALISLQDGSPPSPLTGHRALFSLVPAPTPSFSSCLPSGPCS
;
A
#
# COMPACT_ATOMS: atom_id res chain seq x y z
N MET A 1 -62.45 -32.23 -20.37
CA MET A 1 -61.21 -32.89 -20.85
C MET A 1 -60.16 -32.79 -19.76
N THR A 2 -60.20 -33.77 -18.87
CA THR A 2 -59.26 -34.01 -17.78
C THR A 2 -58.52 -35.28 -18.16
N HIS A 3 -57.21 -35.21 -18.37
CA HIS A 3 -56.29 -36.30 -18.08
C HIS A 3 -54.84 -35.81 -18.14
N GLN A 4 -54.34 -35.53 -16.95
CA GLN A 4 -52.97 -35.27 -16.61
C GLN A 4 -52.34 -36.60 -16.14
N THR A 5 -51.02 -36.74 -16.35
CA THR A 5 -50.06 -37.42 -15.46
C THR A 5 -50.36 -38.84 -14.98
N ALA A 6 -49.71 -39.87 -15.57
CA ALA A 6 -49.62 -41.18 -14.90
C ALA A 6 -48.48 -42.14 -15.32
N LYS A 7 -47.46 -41.76 -16.11
CA LYS A 7 -46.44 -42.75 -16.56
C LYS A 7 -44.95 -42.42 -16.38
N THR A 8 -44.58 -41.25 -15.87
CA THR A 8 -43.15 -40.87 -15.68
C THR A 8 -42.65 -40.94 -14.23
N LEU A 9 -43.56 -40.90 -13.26
CA LEU A 9 -43.24 -40.90 -11.81
C LEU A 9 -42.50 -42.17 -11.30
N PRO A 10 -42.77 -43.41 -11.79
CA PRO A 10 -42.13 -44.61 -11.25
C PRO A 10 -40.65 -44.79 -11.65
N LYS A 11 -40.20 -44.17 -12.76
CA LYS A 11 -38.81 -44.29 -13.24
C LYS A 11 -37.88 -43.28 -12.57
N GLN A 12 -38.36 -42.06 -12.29
CA GLN A 12 -37.60 -41.06 -11.52
C GLN A 12 -37.43 -41.46 -10.06
N LEU A 13 -38.48 -41.98 -9.41
CA LEU A 13 -38.39 -42.43 -8.01
C LEU A 13 -37.44 -43.63 -7.84
N LYS A 14 -37.38 -44.51 -8.86
CA LYS A 14 -36.48 -45.67 -8.88
C LYS A 14 -35.03 -45.26 -9.18
N ALA A 15 -34.80 -44.25 -10.02
CA ALA A 15 -33.49 -43.65 -10.23
C ALA A 15 -33.01 -42.88 -8.99
N GLU A 16 -33.87 -42.13 -8.31
CA GLU A 16 -33.56 -41.46 -7.03
C GLU A 16 -33.24 -42.45 -5.91
N GLN A 17 -33.94 -43.58 -5.80
CA GLN A 17 -33.63 -44.58 -4.79
C GLN A 17 -32.35 -45.37 -5.09
N ILE A 18 -32.02 -45.59 -6.37
CA ILE A 18 -30.75 -46.20 -6.80
C ILE A 18 -29.59 -45.23 -6.54
N VAL A 19 -29.76 -43.94 -6.83
CA VAL A 19 -28.76 -42.88 -6.57
C VAL A 19 -28.61 -42.65 -5.06
N LYS A 20 -29.69 -42.56 -4.28
CA LYS A 20 -29.63 -42.51 -2.80
C LYS A 20 -28.97 -43.76 -2.21
N GLY A 21 -29.22 -44.94 -2.78
CA GLY A 21 -28.59 -46.21 -2.38
C GLY A 21 -27.10 -46.29 -2.71
N LEU A 22 -26.65 -45.69 -3.82
CA LEU A 22 -25.24 -45.58 -4.21
C LEU A 22 -24.50 -44.53 -3.38
N ILE A 23 -25.14 -43.39 -3.11
CA ILE A 23 -24.62 -42.31 -2.27
C ILE A 23 -24.46 -42.78 -0.81
N GLN A 24 -25.43 -43.53 -0.29
CA GLN A 24 -25.42 -44.03 1.09
C GLN A 24 -24.50 -45.23 1.32
N LYS A 25 -24.15 -45.99 0.27
CA LYS A 25 -23.18 -47.11 0.35
C LYS A 25 -21.73 -46.70 0.04
N HIS A 26 -21.46 -45.59 -0.65
CA HIS A 26 -20.09 -45.32 -1.14
C HIS A 26 -19.56 -43.87 -1.06
N GLU A 27 -20.34 -42.84 -0.68
CA GLU A 27 -19.94 -41.44 -0.95
C GLU A 27 -19.81 -40.46 0.21
N THR A 28 -19.78 -40.91 1.46
CA THR A 28 -19.37 -40.02 2.57
C THR A 28 -17.84 -39.98 2.77
N SER A 29 -17.13 -41.03 2.37
CA SER A 29 -15.66 -41.12 2.52
C SER A 29 -14.90 -40.51 1.33
N LEU A 30 -15.34 -40.77 0.09
CA LEU A 30 -14.60 -40.34 -1.12
C LEU A 30 -14.78 -38.88 -1.50
N LEU A 31 -15.94 -38.25 -1.21
CA LEU A 31 -16.14 -36.82 -1.47
C LEU A 31 -15.45 -35.94 -0.41
N LEU A 32 -15.43 -36.36 0.87
CA LEU A 32 -14.66 -35.67 1.91
C LEU A 32 -13.14 -35.87 1.75
N ASN A 33 -12.68 -37.02 1.25
CA ASN A 33 -11.25 -37.28 1.02
C ASN A 33 -10.69 -36.64 -0.27
N ASN A 34 -11.51 -35.96 -1.08
CA ASN A 34 -11.11 -35.33 -2.35
C ASN A 34 -10.66 -33.87 -2.22
N HIS A 35 -10.44 -33.36 -1.01
CA HIS A 35 -9.74 -32.08 -0.81
C HIS A 35 -8.38 -32.02 -1.54
N THR A 36 -7.75 -33.19 -1.74
CA THR A 36 -6.54 -33.38 -2.55
C THR A 36 -6.73 -33.19 -4.06
N LYS A 37 -7.97 -33.18 -4.57
CA LYS A 37 -8.25 -33.00 -6.01
C LYS A 37 -8.34 -31.54 -6.45
N TRP A 38 -8.69 -30.61 -5.55
CA TRP A 38 -8.79 -29.19 -5.93
C TRP A 38 -7.47 -28.44 -5.71
N LEU A 39 -6.68 -28.86 -4.72
CA LEU A 39 -5.39 -28.25 -4.39
C LEU A 39 -4.44 -28.13 -5.60
N PRO A 40 -4.31 -29.13 -6.50
CA PRO A 40 -3.50 -29.00 -7.71
C PRO A 40 -3.99 -27.89 -8.64
N HIS A 41 -5.30 -27.73 -8.82
CA HIS A 41 -5.88 -26.69 -9.66
C HIS A 41 -5.71 -25.29 -9.05
N LEU A 42 -5.85 -25.16 -7.73
CA LEU A 42 -5.57 -23.91 -7.01
C LEU A 42 -4.07 -23.55 -7.08
N GLN A 43 -3.20 -24.56 -7.00
CA GLN A 43 -1.75 -24.39 -7.13
C GLN A 43 -1.35 -24.01 -8.56
N GLU A 44 -1.95 -24.62 -9.57
CA GLU A 44 -1.77 -24.27 -10.99
C GLU A 44 -2.23 -22.84 -11.26
N ALA A 45 -3.41 -22.47 -10.76
CA ALA A 45 -3.92 -21.11 -10.88
C ALA A 45 -3.00 -20.09 -10.19
N LYS A 46 -2.41 -20.43 -9.02
CA LYS A 46 -1.37 -19.65 -8.36
C LYS A 46 -0.11 -19.54 -9.22
N ASN A 47 0.36 -20.64 -9.79
CA ASN A 47 1.56 -20.65 -10.62
C ASN A 47 1.38 -19.81 -11.89
N ALA A 48 0.18 -19.80 -12.48
CA ALA A 48 -0.15 -18.94 -13.62
C ALA A 48 -0.05 -17.44 -13.30
N VAL A 49 -0.26 -17.03 -12.04
CA VAL A 49 -0.02 -15.64 -11.60
C VAL A 49 1.46 -15.28 -11.61
N PHE A 50 2.34 -16.25 -11.40
CA PHE A 50 3.78 -16.05 -11.42
C PHE A 50 4.43 -16.51 -12.72
N ASP A 51 3.65 -16.92 -13.73
CA ASP A 51 4.17 -17.28 -15.04
C ASP A 51 4.64 -16.00 -15.75
N PRO A 52 5.97 -15.83 -15.94
CA PRO A 52 6.50 -14.63 -16.53
C PRO A 52 5.97 -14.39 -17.94
N ASN A 53 5.67 -15.45 -18.69
CA ASN A 53 5.22 -15.37 -20.08
C ASN A 53 3.78 -14.86 -20.20
N LEU A 54 2.88 -15.29 -19.30
CA LEU A 54 1.48 -14.85 -19.32
C LEU A 54 1.35 -13.37 -18.95
N LEU A 55 2.11 -12.91 -17.95
CA LEU A 55 2.14 -11.49 -17.60
C LEU A 55 2.93 -10.67 -18.62
N GLN A 56 3.98 -11.21 -19.22
CA GLN A 56 4.65 -10.55 -20.33
C GLN A 56 3.72 -10.38 -21.52
N GLN A 57 2.91 -11.38 -21.90
CA GLN A 57 1.89 -11.22 -22.95
C GLN A 57 0.86 -10.13 -22.60
N ALA A 58 0.42 -10.07 -21.34
CA ALA A 58 -0.47 -9.01 -20.86
C ALA A 58 0.19 -7.61 -20.87
N LEU A 59 1.52 -7.54 -20.67
CA LEU A 59 2.32 -6.32 -20.71
C LEU A 59 2.65 -5.88 -22.15
N THR A 60 3.09 -6.79 -23.01
CA THR A 60 3.54 -6.55 -24.38
C THR A 60 2.39 -6.45 -25.37
N GLY A 61 1.21 -6.95 -25.02
CA GLY A 61 0.00 -6.80 -25.83
C GLY A 61 -0.39 -5.34 -26.06
N ASN A 62 0.24 -4.37 -25.38
CA ASN A 62 -0.18 -2.96 -25.45
C ASN A 62 0.91 -1.89 -25.28
N SER A 63 2.18 -2.14 -25.60
CA SER A 63 3.18 -1.07 -25.63
C SER A 63 4.28 -1.25 -26.69
N ARG A 64 4.17 -0.47 -27.77
CA ARG A 64 5.36 0.10 -28.42
C ARG A 64 5.75 1.35 -27.62
N SER A 65 7.05 1.51 -27.40
CA SER A 65 7.75 2.61 -26.71
C SER A 65 7.56 2.60 -25.18
N THR A 66 8.58 2.73 -24.34
CA THR A 66 9.80 3.53 -24.45
C THR A 66 10.97 2.84 -23.74
N THR A 67 12.12 2.83 -24.40
CA THR A 67 13.41 2.44 -23.84
C THR A 67 13.93 3.47 -22.83
N SER A 68 14.61 2.90 -21.83
CA SER A 68 15.34 3.48 -20.71
C SER A 68 16.30 4.62 -21.03
N ASN A 69 16.40 5.59 -20.10
CA ASN A 69 17.65 6.27 -19.75
C ASN A 69 17.70 6.47 -18.21
N PRO A 70 18.80 6.09 -17.52
CA PRO A 70 19.05 6.50 -16.14
C PRO A 70 19.34 8.00 -16.09
N CYS A 71 18.94 8.65 -15.00
CA CYS A 71 19.18 10.08 -14.76
C CYS A 71 20.70 10.35 -14.71
N PRO A 72 21.28 11.13 -15.64
CA PRO A 72 22.67 11.55 -15.54
C PRO A 72 22.75 12.74 -14.60
N THR A 73 23.72 12.74 -13.70
CA THR A 73 24.12 13.94 -12.96
C THR A 73 24.53 15.06 -13.93
N THR A 74 23.73 16.12 -13.90
CA THR A 74 24.04 17.51 -14.27
C THR A 74 24.15 17.89 -15.75
N MET A 75 23.46 18.99 -16.07
CA MET A 75 23.48 19.83 -17.28
C MET A 75 22.93 19.23 -18.58
N GLU A 76 21.71 19.64 -18.93
CA GLU A 76 21.51 20.54 -20.08
C GLU A 76 20.11 21.18 -20.04
N LYS A 77 20.09 22.51 -20.01
CA LYS A 77 18.90 23.35 -20.13
C LYS A 77 18.14 23.03 -21.42
N ARG A 78 16.81 22.88 -21.34
CA ARG A 78 15.92 23.30 -22.44
C ARG A 78 14.70 24.03 -21.88
N ASN A 79 14.74 25.35 -22.04
CA ASN A 79 13.58 26.21 -22.07
C ASN A 79 12.69 25.84 -23.26
N ALA A 80 11.38 25.70 -23.01
CA ALA A 80 10.36 26.15 -23.94
C ALA A 80 9.13 26.53 -23.09
N LEU A 81 8.95 27.84 -22.99
CA LEU A 81 7.84 28.51 -22.33
C LEU A 81 6.63 28.50 -23.28
N ASP A 82 5.46 28.38 -22.64
CA ASP A 82 4.21 29.09 -22.95
C ASP A 82 3.14 28.59 -23.95
N GLU A 83 1.91 28.78 -23.45
CA GLU A 83 0.60 28.98 -24.10
C GLU A 83 -0.28 27.77 -24.49
N LYS A 84 -1.25 27.41 -23.61
CA LYS A 84 -2.68 27.81 -23.73
C LYS A 84 -3.62 27.16 -22.69
N LYS A 85 -4.27 28.05 -21.90
CA LYS A 85 -5.64 28.14 -21.34
C LYS A 85 -6.47 26.87 -20.98
N PRO A 86 -7.21 26.86 -19.85
CA PRO A 86 -7.97 25.68 -19.39
C PRO A 86 -9.37 25.63 -20.03
N GLU A 87 -9.78 24.45 -20.47
CA GLU A 87 -11.14 24.21 -20.98
C GLU A 87 -11.85 23.16 -20.12
N ASN A 88 -12.54 23.70 -19.13
CA ASN A 88 -13.83 23.32 -18.55
C ASN A 88 -14.26 21.83 -18.53
N SER A 89 -14.44 21.36 -17.29
CA SER A 89 -15.39 20.37 -16.80
C SER A 89 -16.52 19.99 -17.77
N ARG A 90 -16.45 18.79 -18.34
CA ARG A 90 -17.62 18.03 -18.76
C ARG A 90 -17.44 16.57 -18.36
N GLU A 91 -18.23 16.16 -17.38
CA GLU A 91 -18.59 14.76 -17.18
C GLU A 91 -19.14 14.22 -18.51
N GLN A 92 -18.32 13.45 -19.22
CA GLN A 92 -18.77 12.60 -20.30
C GLN A 92 -18.47 11.16 -19.90
N ASN A 93 -19.53 10.48 -19.45
CA ASN A 93 -19.63 9.03 -19.43
C ASN A 93 -19.45 8.52 -20.86
N HIS A 94 -18.20 8.32 -21.27
CA HIS A 94 -17.86 7.49 -22.40
C HIS A 94 -17.45 6.13 -21.86
N ASN A 95 -18.25 5.11 -22.23
CA ASN A 95 -17.85 3.71 -22.29
C ASN A 95 -16.49 3.64 -22.99
N THR A 96 -15.44 3.75 -22.19
CA THR A 96 -14.07 3.60 -22.62
C THR A 96 -13.80 2.13 -22.49
N ASP A 97 -13.37 1.49 -23.57
CA ASP A 97 -12.79 0.14 -23.55
C ASP A 97 -12.01 -0.03 -22.24
N PRO A 98 -12.22 -1.10 -21.45
CA PRO A 98 -11.47 -1.26 -20.24
C PRO A 98 -10.02 -1.43 -20.65
N ALA A 99 -9.24 -0.36 -20.53
CA ALA A 99 -7.82 -0.34 -20.80
C ALA A 99 -7.18 -1.58 -20.16
N PRO A 100 -6.16 -2.20 -20.77
CA PRO A 100 -5.66 -3.51 -20.36
C PRO A 100 -5.10 -3.43 -18.93
N ARG A 101 -5.97 -3.75 -17.99
CA ARG A 101 -5.65 -4.00 -16.59
C ARG A 101 -4.87 -5.31 -16.54
N TYR A 102 -4.04 -5.48 -15.52
CA TYR A 102 -3.49 -6.80 -15.22
C TYR A 102 -4.65 -7.75 -14.89
N HIS A 103 -5.14 -8.43 -15.90
CA HIS A 103 -6.27 -9.35 -15.84
C HIS A 103 -5.72 -10.75 -16.01
N SER A 104 -5.90 -11.59 -14.98
CA SER A 104 -5.75 -13.04 -15.15
C SER A 104 -7.05 -13.74 -14.77
N PRO A 105 -7.31 -14.90 -15.37
CA PRO A 105 -8.51 -15.68 -15.07
C PRO A 105 -8.47 -16.32 -13.67
N MET A 106 -7.35 -16.25 -12.94
CA MET A 106 -7.16 -16.95 -11.66
C MET A 106 -8.30 -16.70 -10.66
N PRO A 107 -8.68 -15.45 -10.31
CA PRO A 107 -9.76 -15.23 -9.34
C PRO A 107 -11.07 -15.89 -9.75
N ALA A 108 -11.42 -15.81 -11.04
CA ALA A 108 -12.65 -16.40 -11.58
C ALA A 108 -12.60 -17.93 -11.52
N ILE A 109 -11.47 -18.53 -11.91
CA ILE A 109 -11.28 -19.99 -11.86
C ILE A 109 -11.40 -20.50 -10.41
N VAL A 110 -10.72 -19.84 -9.46
CA VAL A 110 -10.77 -20.21 -8.03
C VAL A 110 -12.21 -20.19 -7.53
N LEU A 111 -12.93 -19.08 -7.74
CA LEU A 111 -14.31 -18.95 -7.29
C LEU A 111 -15.26 -19.93 -7.99
N GLN A 112 -15.07 -20.16 -9.29
CA GLN A 112 -15.89 -21.11 -10.07
C GLN A 112 -15.74 -22.54 -9.55
N ILE A 113 -14.50 -22.99 -9.27
CA ILE A 113 -14.24 -24.32 -8.70
C ILE A 113 -14.97 -24.48 -7.37
N LEU A 114 -14.87 -23.49 -6.48
CA LEU A 114 -15.52 -23.53 -5.17
C LEU A 114 -17.05 -23.51 -5.28
N ALA A 115 -17.60 -22.60 -6.06
CA ALA A 115 -19.04 -22.43 -6.25
C ALA A 115 -19.69 -23.69 -6.86
N GLU A 116 -19.06 -24.30 -7.87
CA GLU A 116 -19.59 -25.50 -8.51
C GLU A 116 -19.62 -26.70 -7.57
N ASN A 117 -18.58 -26.88 -6.75
CA ASN A 117 -18.56 -27.95 -5.74
C ASN A 117 -19.67 -27.76 -4.69
N ILE A 118 -19.89 -26.52 -4.22
CA ILE A 118 -20.99 -26.21 -3.30
C ILE A 118 -22.34 -26.52 -3.98
N ARG A 119 -22.53 -26.08 -5.23
CA ARG A 119 -23.76 -26.28 -6.01
C ARG A 119 -24.06 -27.76 -6.25
N VAL A 120 -23.07 -28.58 -6.60
CA VAL A 120 -23.29 -30.02 -6.83
C VAL A 120 -23.77 -30.72 -5.55
N THR A 121 -23.25 -30.33 -4.39
CA THR A 121 -23.66 -30.94 -3.11
C THR A 121 -25.06 -30.57 -2.66
N SER A 122 -25.62 -29.43 -3.12
CA SER A 122 -27.02 -29.05 -2.81
C SER A 122 -28.05 -29.98 -3.47
N LEU A 123 -27.68 -30.62 -4.58
CA LEU A 123 -28.52 -31.62 -5.26
C LEU A 123 -28.66 -32.92 -4.46
N VAL A 124 -27.78 -33.15 -3.47
CA VAL A 124 -27.75 -34.37 -2.65
C VAL A 124 -28.44 -34.14 -1.31
N SER A 125 -27.96 -33.19 -0.51
CA SER A 125 -28.59 -32.79 0.75
C SER A 125 -28.09 -31.44 1.25
N GLU A 126 -28.94 -30.71 1.99
CA GLU A 126 -28.57 -29.45 2.65
C GLU A 126 -27.42 -29.64 3.66
N SER A 127 -27.43 -30.73 4.42
CA SER A 127 -26.37 -31.06 5.37
C SER A 127 -25.01 -31.36 4.72
N LEU A 128 -24.99 -31.82 3.47
CA LEU A 128 -23.75 -32.00 2.71
C LEU A 128 -23.29 -30.65 2.14
N GLN A 129 -24.22 -29.84 1.64
CA GLN A 129 -23.95 -28.49 1.15
C GLN A 129 -23.32 -27.59 2.22
N GLN A 130 -23.86 -27.58 3.44
CA GLN A 130 -23.30 -26.79 4.55
C GLN A 130 -21.86 -27.22 4.91
N ARG A 131 -21.60 -28.54 4.94
CA ARG A 131 -20.24 -29.06 5.16
C ARG A 131 -19.29 -28.71 4.01
N MET A 132 -19.77 -28.83 2.77
CA MET A 132 -19.01 -28.46 1.58
C MET A 132 -18.63 -26.98 1.56
N HIS A 133 -19.57 -26.11 1.92
CA HIS A 133 -19.34 -24.69 2.06
C HIS A 133 -18.25 -24.40 3.10
N GLY A 134 -18.31 -25.01 4.29
CA GLY A 134 -17.26 -24.87 5.30
C GLY A 134 -15.87 -25.31 4.81
N MET A 135 -15.78 -26.42 4.08
CA MET A 135 -14.51 -26.88 3.50
C MET A 135 -14.01 -25.95 2.38
N ALA A 136 -14.91 -25.46 1.51
CA ALA A 136 -14.56 -24.53 0.43
C ALA A 136 -13.98 -23.22 0.98
N LEU A 137 -14.55 -22.68 2.06
CA LEU A 137 -14.00 -21.49 2.72
C LEU A 137 -12.65 -21.78 3.39
N SER A 138 -12.51 -22.91 4.07
CA SER A 138 -11.21 -23.32 4.64
C SER A 138 -10.12 -23.39 3.57
N GLU A 139 -10.45 -23.93 2.40
CA GLU A 139 -9.54 -24.03 1.26
C GLU A 139 -9.20 -22.70 0.62
N LEU A 140 -10.18 -21.81 0.46
CA LEU A 140 -9.92 -20.45 0.02
C LEU A 140 -8.97 -19.74 1.00
N GLY A 141 -9.17 -19.91 2.31
CA GLY A 141 -8.28 -19.37 3.34
C GLY A 141 -6.86 -19.93 3.24
N ALA A 142 -6.71 -21.24 3.02
CA ALA A 142 -5.41 -21.89 2.82
C ALA A 142 -4.70 -21.39 1.55
N PHE A 143 -5.45 -21.25 0.45
CA PHE A 143 -4.96 -20.67 -0.79
C PHE A 143 -4.44 -19.25 -0.61
N LEU A 144 -5.21 -18.37 0.06
CA LEU A 144 -4.82 -16.98 0.30
C LEU A 144 -3.52 -16.86 1.10
N ARG A 145 -3.36 -17.69 2.15
CA ARG A 145 -2.12 -17.76 2.93
C ARG A 145 -0.94 -18.21 2.06
N SER A 146 -1.12 -19.30 1.32
CA SER A 146 -0.10 -19.85 0.41
C SER A 146 0.30 -18.86 -0.70
N PHE A 147 -0.66 -18.08 -1.20
CA PHE A 147 -0.41 -17.03 -2.18
C PHE A 147 0.38 -15.86 -1.58
N SER A 148 0.00 -15.40 -0.38
CA SER A 148 0.78 -14.40 0.38
C SER A 148 2.21 -14.88 0.60
N ASP A 149 2.41 -16.11 1.09
CA ASP A 149 3.75 -16.67 1.31
C ASP A 149 4.59 -16.76 0.02
N ALA A 150 3.95 -17.06 -1.11
CA ALA A 150 4.61 -17.08 -2.41
C ALA A 150 5.07 -15.67 -2.83
N LEU A 151 4.24 -14.65 -2.65
CA LEU A 151 4.62 -13.25 -2.89
C LEU A 151 5.78 -12.84 -1.98
N ILE A 152 5.77 -13.23 -0.71
CA ILE A 152 6.85 -12.92 0.24
C ILE A 152 8.17 -13.53 -0.22
N ARG A 153 8.17 -14.80 -0.64
CA ARG A 153 9.36 -15.47 -1.16
C ARG A 153 9.83 -14.80 -2.44
N PHE A 154 8.94 -14.61 -3.40
CA PHE A 154 9.22 -13.93 -4.67
C PHE A 154 9.88 -12.55 -4.45
N SER A 155 9.31 -11.73 -3.56
CA SER A 155 9.87 -10.43 -3.21
C SER A 155 11.21 -10.52 -2.49
N ARG A 156 11.39 -11.47 -1.58
CA ARG A 156 12.67 -11.69 -0.91
C ARG A 156 13.77 -12.05 -1.91
N ASP A 157 13.49 -12.99 -2.80
CA ASP A 157 14.45 -13.48 -3.79
C ASP A 157 14.82 -12.36 -4.79
N HIS A 158 13.85 -11.53 -5.15
CA HIS A 158 14.08 -10.33 -5.96
C HIS A 158 14.89 -9.26 -5.22
N LEU A 159 14.58 -8.95 -3.97
CA LEU A 159 15.29 -7.88 -3.25
C LEU A 159 16.72 -8.28 -2.85
N ARG A 160 17.01 -9.59 -2.73
CA ARG A 160 18.34 -10.10 -2.34
C ARG A 160 19.32 -10.32 -3.48
N GLY A 161 18.92 -10.16 -4.74
CA GLY A 161 19.79 -10.53 -5.86
C GLY A 161 19.68 -11.99 -6.29
N GLU A 162 18.92 -12.83 -5.57
CA GLU A 162 18.89 -14.29 -5.77
C GLU A 162 18.14 -14.68 -7.05
N ALA A 163 17.06 -13.98 -7.38
CA ALA A 163 16.30 -14.16 -8.63
C ALA A 163 15.69 -12.83 -9.10
N MET A 164 16.38 -12.13 -10.02
CA MET A 164 15.89 -10.86 -10.56
C MET A 164 14.68 -11.07 -11.46
N ALA A 165 13.57 -10.42 -11.12
CA ALA A 165 12.37 -10.36 -11.94
C ALA A 165 12.33 -9.02 -12.70
N PRO A 166 12.46 -9.01 -14.04
CA PRO A 166 12.44 -7.78 -14.85
C PRO A 166 11.13 -6.96 -14.74
N HIS A 167 10.07 -7.56 -14.20
CA HIS A 167 8.74 -6.96 -14.05
C HIS A 167 8.19 -7.12 -12.63
N TYR A 168 9.07 -6.98 -11.63
CA TYR A 168 8.72 -7.16 -10.22
C TYR A 168 7.47 -6.37 -9.77
N VAL A 169 7.46 -5.05 -9.96
CA VAL A 169 6.31 -4.20 -9.57
C VAL A 169 5.03 -4.56 -10.35
N PRO A 170 5.06 -4.70 -11.70
CA PRO A 170 3.92 -5.20 -12.46
C PRO A 170 3.31 -6.51 -11.91
N TYR A 171 4.12 -7.47 -11.46
CA TYR A 171 3.61 -8.72 -10.89
C TYR A 171 2.87 -8.50 -9.57
N LEU A 172 3.35 -7.58 -8.72
CA LEU A 172 2.64 -7.18 -7.51
C LEU A 172 1.32 -6.46 -7.80
N LEU A 173 1.29 -5.58 -8.82
CA LEU A 173 0.06 -4.90 -9.23
C LEU A 173 -0.98 -5.90 -9.78
N ALA A 174 -0.54 -6.94 -10.49
CA ALA A 174 -1.39 -8.04 -10.92
C ALA A 174 -1.95 -8.81 -9.72
N ALA A 175 -1.12 -9.14 -8.74
CA ALA A 175 -1.55 -9.77 -7.49
C ALA A 175 -2.58 -8.90 -6.74
N PHE A 176 -2.40 -7.58 -6.75
CA PHE A 176 -3.35 -6.63 -6.15
C PHE A 176 -4.71 -6.72 -6.84
N ASN A 177 -4.73 -6.72 -8.18
CA ASN A 177 -5.97 -6.90 -8.95
C ASN A 177 -6.65 -8.24 -8.66
N HIS A 178 -5.88 -9.31 -8.45
CA HIS A 178 -6.44 -10.61 -8.05
C HIS A 178 -7.10 -10.55 -6.68
N GLN A 179 -6.43 -9.96 -5.69
CA GLN A 179 -6.99 -9.75 -4.36
C GLN A 179 -8.29 -8.94 -4.45
N THR A 180 -8.30 -7.84 -5.21
CA THR A 180 -9.50 -7.00 -5.36
C THR A 180 -10.66 -7.76 -6.03
N ALA A 181 -10.36 -8.55 -7.07
CA ALA A 181 -11.37 -9.38 -7.74
C ALA A 181 -11.95 -10.46 -6.80
N LEU A 182 -11.10 -11.11 -6.00
CA LEU A 182 -11.55 -12.08 -5.00
C LEU A 182 -12.43 -11.41 -3.93
N SER A 183 -12.01 -10.26 -3.38
CA SER A 183 -12.80 -9.50 -2.40
C SER A 183 -14.16 -9.06 -2.92
N SER A 184 -14.24 -8.61 -4.19
CA SER A 184 -15.53 -8.19 -4.77
C SER A 184 -16.48 -9.34 -5.07
N SER A 185 -16.00 -10.59 -5.12
CA SER A 185 -16.78 -11.74 -5.58
C SER A 185 -16.91 -12.87 -4.57
N VAL A 186 -16.21 -12.81 -3.42
CA VAL A 186 -16.29 -13.86 -2.38
C VAL A 186 -17.69 -14.01 -1.80
N SER A 187 -18.49 -12.95 -1.76
CA SER A 187 -19.89 -12.99 -1.31
C SER A 187 -20.77 -13.92 -2.16
N SER A 188 -20.38 -14.20 -3.41
CA SER A 188 -21.09 -15.17 -4.27
C SER A 188 -21.04 -16.61 -3.75
N LEU A 189 -20.15 -16.91 -2.80
CA LEU A 189 -20.08 -18.22 -2.15
C LEU A 189 -21.07 -18.35 -0.99
N GLN A 190 -21.70 -17.26 -0.52
CA GLN A 190 -22.63 -17.33 0.61
C GLN A 190 -23.91 -18.10 0.22
N PRO A 191 -24.40 -19.00 1.09
CA PRO A 191 -25.70 -19.63 0.90
C PRO A 191 -26.83 -18.63 1.20
N ASP A 192 -27.92 -18.71 0.44
CA ASP A 192 -29.11 -17.87 0.67
C ASP A 192 -29.65 -18.03 2.10
N GLY A 193 -29.91 -16.90 2.78
CA GLY A 193 -30.56 -16.87 4.10
C GLY A 193 -29.64 -17.11 5.30
N VAL A 194 -28.32 -17.17 5.13
CA VAL A 194 -27.35 -17.41 6.22
C VAL A 194 -26.76 -16.08 6.75
N ALA A 195 -26.46 -16.04 8.05
CA ALA A 195 -25.95 -14.85 8.73
C ALA A 195 -24.61 -14.33 8.14
N SER A 196 -24.49 -13.01 8.08
CA SER A 196 -23.39 -12.24 7.45
C SER A 196 -21.96 -12.61 7.90
N GLY A 197 -21.79 -13.26 9.07
CA GLY A 197 -20.48 -13.46 9.70
C GLY A 197 -19.62 -14.63 9.20
N ILE A 198 -20.14 -15.50 8.32
CA ILE A 198 -19.39 -16.71 7.91
C ILE A 198 -18.16 -16.38 7.05
N LEU A 199 -18.21 -15.29 6.29
CA LEU A 199 -17.08 -14.87 5.44
C LEU A 199 -16.01 -14.05 6.19
N ALA A 200 -16.27 -13.63 7.42
CA ALA A 200 -15.36 -12.75 8.16
C ALA A 200 -13.89 -13.24 8.21
N PRO A 201 -13.58 -14.54 8.40
CA PRO A 201 -12.20 -15.02 8.35
C PRO A 201 -11.54 -14.87 6.97
N ILE A 202 -12.32 -14.98 5.90
CA ILE A 202 -11.84 -14.86 4.51
C ILE A 202 -11.66 -13.40 4.14
N GLU A 203 -12.59 -12.54 4.52
CA GLU A 203 -12.48 -11.10 4.36
C GLU A 203 -11.23 -10.58 5.07
N ALA A 204 -10.99 -11.00 6.32
CA ALA A 204 -9.77 -10.66 7.06
C ALA A 204 -8.49 -11.16 6.37
N ALA A 205 -8.52 -12.37 5.77
CA ALA A 205 -7.38 -12.90 5.03
C ALA A 205 -7.11 -12.14 3.72
N LEU A 206 -8.16 -11.67 3.04
CA LEU A 206 -8.07 -10.83 1.85
C LEU A 206 -7.54 -9.43 2.19
N ASP A 207 -7.95 -8.85 3.32
CA ASP A 207 -7.45 -7.57 3.81
C ASP A 207 -5.96 -7.66 4.19
N GLU A 208 -5.55 -8.76 4.83
CA GLU A 208 -4.13 -9.03 5.11
C GLU A 208 -3.33 -9.17 3.82
N LEU A 209 -3.84 -9.92 2.84
CA LEU A 209 -3.21 -10.04 1.53
C LEU A 209 -3.07 -8.67 0.84
N GLN A 210 -4.10 -7.82 0.90
CA GLN A 210 -4.05 -6.47 0.34
C GLN A 210 -2.95 -5.63 0.99
N ARG A 211 -2.93 -5.59 2.33
CA ARG A 211 -1.92 -4.86 3.11
C ARG A 211 -0.52 -5.39 2.79
N ARG A 212 -0.36 -6.71 2.63
CA ARG A 212 0.91 -7.32 2.29
C ARG A 212 1.39 -6.94 0.89
N ILE A 213 0.53 -7.02 -0.13
CA ILE A 213 0.89 -6.65 -1.50
C ILE A 213 1.25 -5.15 -1.56
N CYS A 214 0.43 -4.29 -0.94
CA CYS A 214 0.70 -2.86 -0.84
C CYS A 214 2.09 -2.60 -0.25
N ARG A 215 2.40 -3.21 0.89
CA ARG A 215 3.71 -3.09 1.53
C ARG A 215 4.86 -3.52 0.63
N LEU A 216 4.73 -4.65 -0.09
CA LEU A 216 5.77 -5.13 -0.99
C LEU A 216 6.03 -4.18 -2.17
N VAL A 217 5.00 -3.50 -2.67
CA VAL A 217 5.13 -2.45 -3.69
C VAL A 217 5.88 -1.26 -3.12
N LEU A 218 5.49 -0.78 -1.93
CA LEU A 218 6.09 0.39 -1.31
C LEU A 218 7.53 0.16 -0.83
N GLU A 219 7.88 -1.07 -0.44
CA GLU A 219 9.27 -1.45 -0.13
C GLU A 219 10.18 -1.28 -1.36
N ALA A 220 9.69 -1.57 -2.58
CA ALA A 220 10.46 -1.28 -3.80
C ALA A 220 10.59 0.21 -4.09
N LEU A 221 9.51 0.99 -3.93
CA LEU A 221 9.58 2.46 -4.04
C LEU A 221 10.59 3.03 -3.03
N GLN A 222 10.55 2.54 -1.79
CA GLN A 222 11.44 2.97 -0.73
C GLN A 222 12.91 2.72 -1.09
N LEU A 223 13.23 1.52 -1.60
CA LEU A 223 14.58 1.15 -2.01
C LEU A 223 15.07 2.02 -3.18
N GLU A 224 14.19 2.28 -4.14
CA GLU A 224 14.46 3.14 -5.30
C GLU A 224 14.80 4.58 -4.90
N LEU A 225 14.10 5.14 -3.91
CA LEU A 225 14.28 6.52 -3.47
C LEU A 225 15.37 6.69 -2.41
N GLN A 226 15.80 5.62 -1.74
CA GLN A 226 16.74 5.69 -0.62
C GLN A 226 18.03 6.48 -0.96
N PRO A 227 18.72 6.25 -2.10
CA PRO A 227 19.96 6.98 -2.42
C PRO A 227 19.76 8.49 -2.56
N LEU A 228 18.57 8.92 -3.01
CA LEU A 228 18.26 10.35 -3.15
C LEU A 228 18.10 10.99 -1.77
N PHE A 229 17.39 10.33 -0.87
CA PHE A 229 17.20 10.80 0.51
C PHE A 229 18.45 10.68 1.38
N GLU A 230 19.47 9.92 0.99
CA GLU A 230 20.79 9.95 1.65
C GLU A 230 21.52 11.30 1.49
N SER A 231 21.06 12.16 0.60
CA SER A 231 21.64 13.50 0.38
C SER A 231 20.84 14.65 0.99
N VAL A 232 19.73 14.36 1.68
CA VAL A 232 18.79 15.34 2.26
C VAL A 232 18.71 15.17 3.78
N PRO A 233 18.79 16.21 4.62
CA PRO A 233 19.11 17.58 4.28
C PRO A 233 20.63 17.74 4.07
N SER A 234 20.99 18.67 3.19
CA SER A 234 22.36 19.09 2.91
C SER A 234 22.38 20.58 2.54
N ARG A 235 23.56 21.21 2.47
CA ARG A 235 23.66 22.59 1.97
C ARG A 235 23.25 22.72 0.49
N ARG A 236 23.39 21.65 -0.30
CA ARG A 236 22.86 21.60 -1.67
C ARG A 236 21.32 21.56 -1.69
N TRP A 237 20.70 20.82 -0.77
CA TRP A 237 19.24 20.81 -0.60
C TRP A 237 18.70 22.21 -0.26
N LEU A 238 19.40 23.00 0.55
CA LEU A 238 18.98 24.38 0.82
C LEU A 238 18.97 25.26 -0.43
N SER A 239 19.97 25.08 -1.32
CA SER A 239 20.18 25.98 -2.46
C SER A 239 19.54 25.53 -3.78
N SER A 240 19.02 24.31 -3.88
CA SER A 240 18.53 23.73 -5.13
C SER A 240 17.33 22.79 -4.95
N SER A 241 16.37 22.85 -5.87
CA SER A 241 15.25 21.90 -5.96
C SER A 241 15.62 20.57 -6.62
N GLU A 242 16.79 20.49 -7.27
CA GLU A 242 17.16 19.37 -8.14
C GLU A 242 17.03 17.99 -7.45
N LEU A 243 17.32 17.92 -6.15
CA LEU A 243 17.21 16.68 -5.38
C LEU A 243 15.76 16.21 -5.27
N LEU A 244 14.82 17.12 -4.99
CA LEU A 244 13.40 16.76 -4.95
C LEU A 244 12.83 16.56 -6.36
N ASP A 245 13.29 17.32 -7.36
CA ASP A 245 12.88 17.10 -8.75
C ASP A 245 13.22 15.66 -9.19
N CYS A 246 14.40 15.15 -8.83
CA CYS A 246 14.78 13.74 -9.07
C CYS A 246 13.87 12.74 -8.34
N VAL A 247 13.53 13.02 -7.07
CA VAL A 247 12.60 12.19 -6.29
C VAL A 247 11.21 12.16 -6.95
N CYS A 248 10.73 13.32 -7.40
CA CYS A 248 9.45 13.44 -8.09
C CYS A 248 9.44 12.66 -9.41
N ASP A 249 10.50 12.76 -10.22
CA ASP A 249 10.62 12.04 -11.49
C ASP A 249 10.69 10.52 -11.29
N GLN A 250 11.43 10.06 -10.28
CA GLN A 250 11.50 8.63 -9.98
C GLN A 250 10.18 8.10 -9.42
N THR A 251 9.54 8.83 -8.52
CA THR A 251 8.21 8.49 -7.99
C THR A 251 7.16 8.46 -9.10
N SER A 252 7.16 9.44 -10.01
CA SER A 252 6.23 9.50 -11.14
C SER A 252 6.38 8.27 -12.05
N ARG A 253 7.62 7.90 -12.39
CA ARG A 253 7.91 6.69 -13.18
C ARG A 253 7.51 5.41 -12.45
N PHE A 254 7.77 5.32 -11.16
CA PHE A 254 7.37 4.15 -10.36
C PHE A 254 5.84 3.97 -10.35
N CYS A 255 5.10 5.06 -10.17
CA CYS A 255 3.65 5.06 -10.12
C CYS A 255 2.97 5.00 -11.50
N GLN A 256 3.72 5.03 -12.61
CA GLN A 256 3.18 5.20 -13.97
C GLN A 256 2.15 4.12 -14.34
N ASP A 257 2.28 2.90 -13.80
CA ASP A 257 1.41 1.76 -14.11
C ASP A 257 0.32 1.53 -13.06
N PHE A 258 0.19 2.41 -12.05
CA PHE A 258 -0.82 2.26 -10.99
C PHE A 258 -2.25 2.36 -11.53
N TRP A 259 -2.46 3.07 -12.64
CA TRP A 259 -3.77 3.13 -13.31
C TRP A 259 -4.29 1.75 -13.75
N ARG A 260 -3.41 0.75 -13.88
CA ARG A 260 -3.79 -0.64 -14.21
C ARG A 260 -4.40 -1.38 -13.02
N VAL A 261 -4.32 -0.83 -11.81
CA VAL A 261 -4.98 -1.34 -10.61
C VAL A 261 -6.43 -0.84 -10.55
N ARG A 262 -7.36 -1.72 -10.15
CA ARG A 262 -8.79 -1.38 -10.07
C ARG A 262 -9.07 -0.34 -8.97
N SER A 263 -10.10 0.49 -9.17
CA SER A 263 -10.67 1.32 -8.10
C SER A 263 -11.41 0.43 -7.08
N PRO A 264 -11.40 0.73 -5.76
CA PRO A 264 -10.73 1.86 -5.10
C PRO A 264 -9.25 1.62 -4.74
N ALA A 265 -8.71 0.44 -5.04
CA ALA A 265 -7.35 0.04 -4.66
C ALA A 265 -6.23 0.97 -5.17
N VAL A 266 -6.39 1.54 -6.38
CA VAL A 266 -5.43 2.53 -6.91
C VAL A 266 -5.31 3.77 -6.01
N LYS A 267 -6.41 4.24 -5.40
CA LYS A 267 -6.40 5.40 -4.50
C LYS A 267 -5.61 5.10 -3.23
N LEU A 268 -5.78 3.88 -2.69
CA LEU A 268 -5.00 3.41 -1.56
C LEU A 268 -3.51 3.36 -1.90
N LEU A 269 -3.14 2.78 -3.05
CA LEU A 269 -1.74 2.70 -3.48
C LEU A 269 -1.09 4.08 -3.63
N LEU A 270 -1.79 5.05 -4.22
CA LEU A 270 -1.28 6.42 -4.38
C LEU A 270 -1.11 7.13 -3.03
N ALA A 271 -2.07 6.99 -2.12
CA ALA A 271 -1.99 7.57 -0.79
C ALA A 271 -0.82 6.99 0.01
N GLU A 272 -0.61 5.68 -0.07
CA GLU A 272 0.53 5.04 0.59
C GLU A 272 1.88 5.35 -0.09
N ALA A 273 1.88 5.57 -1.40
CA ALA A 273 3.08 5.99 -2.12
C ALA A 273 3.52 7.40 -1.70
N GLU A 274 2.61 8.37 -1.64
CA GLU A 274 2.94 9.72 -1.13
C GLU A 274 3.43 9.65 0.30
N ARG A 275 2.71 8.92 1.15
CA ARG A 275 3.10 8.71 2.54
C ARG A 275 4.50 8.10 2.64
N THR A 276 4.87 7.14 1.78
CA THR A 276 6.22 6.56 1.73
C THR A 276 7.27 7.60 1.39
N VAL A 277 7.02 8.47 0.41
CA VAL A 277 7.91 9.58 0.04
C VAL A 277 8.08 10.56 1.21
N VAL A 278 6.98 10.95 1.85
CA VAL A 278 6.97 11.86 3.00
C VAL A 278 7.70 11.25 4.20
N LEU A 279 7.50 9.96 4.49
CA LEU A 279 8.21 9.26 5.57
C LEU A 279 9.72 9.19 5.31
N GLN A 280 10.15 8.96 4.06
CA GLN A 280 11.57 9.01 3.71
C GLN A 280 12.13 10.42 3.89
N TYR A 281 11.38 11.45 3.49
CA TYR A 281 11.76 12.85 3.71
C TYR A 281 11.95 13.17 5.19
N LEU A 282 10.94 12.83 6.02
CA LEU A 282 10.99 13.05 7.47
C LEU A 282 12.17 12.29 8.10
N ARG A 283 12.35 11.01 7.76
CA ARG A 283 13.50 10.22 8.22
C ARG A 283 14.82 10.89 7.86
N ALA A 284 14.93 11.45 6.66
CA ALA A 284 16.13 12.13 6.21
C ALA A 284 16.43 13.39 7.06
N LEU A 285 15.40 14.20 7.34
CA LEU A 285 15.51 15.37 8.24
C LEU A 285 15.95 15.00 9.66
N MET A 286 15.42 13.89 10.19
CA MET A 286 15.72 13.48 11.57
C MET A 286 17.14 12.92 11.73
N GLN A 287 17.92 12.69 10.67
CA GLN A 287 19.26 12.10 10.80
C GLN A 287 20.34 13.06 11.33
N GLY A 288 20.02 14.32 11.63
CA GLY A 288 20.97 15.26 12.23
C GLY A 288 22.13 15.68 11.30
N ARG A 289 21.96 15.54 9.98
CA ARG A 289 23.01 15.82 8.97
C ARG A 289 23.20 17.30 8.65
N LEU A 290 22.28 18.14 9.10
CA LEU A 290 22.27 19.57 8.83
C LEU A 290 21.94 20.31 10.12
N VAL A 291 22.71 21.37 10.40
CA VAL A 291 22.41 22.36 11.44
C VAL A 291 22.45 23.73 10.75
N CYS A 292 21.41 24.55 10.92
CA CYS A 292 21.37 25.91 10.39
C CYS A 292 22.31 26.80 11.20
N ARG A 293 23.11 27.63 10.52
CA ARG A 293 24.12 28.49 11.15
C ARG A 293 23.57 29.82 11.63
N ASP A 294 22.58 30.34 10.92
CA ASP A 294 22.07 31.68 11.08
C ASP A 294 20.59 31.75 10.67
N ALA A 295 20.01 32.94 10.83
CA ALA A 295 18.61 33.19 10.49
C ALA A 295 18.34 33.00 8.99
N ASP A 296 19.30 33.32 8.13
CA ASP A 296 19.14 33.21 6.68
C ASP A 296 19.06 31.75 6.24
N GLU A 297 19.95 30.87 6.74
CA GLU A 297 19.88 29.43 6.48
C GLU A 297 18.58 28.81 7.04
N ARG A 298 18.09 29.27 8.20
CA ARG A 298 16.80 28.82 8.76
C ARG A 298 15.63 29.23 7.86
N THR A 299 15.59 30.47 7.40
CA THR A 299 14.57 30.94 6.46
C THR A 299 14.67 30.21 5.12
N GLN A 300 15.89 29.91 4.64
CA GLN A 300 16.09 29.12 3.44
C GLN A 300 15.57 27.68 3.61
N ALA A 301 15.84 27.02 4.75
CA ALA A 301 15.32 25.70 5.06
C ALA A 301 13.78 25.68 5.12
N ALA A 302 13.20 26.70 5.75
CA ALA A 302 11.75 26.87 5.83
C ALA A 302 11.10 27.06 4.45
N GLU A 303 11.68 27.91 3.59
CA GLU A 303 11.18 28.10 2.22
C GLU A 303 11.38 26.85 1.37
N ARG A 304 12.46 26.09 1.59
CA ARG A 304 12.69 24.81 0.93
C ARG A 304 11.62 23.78 1.31
N LEU A 305 11.28 23.63 2.59
CA LEU A 305 10.17 22.77 3.03
C LEU A 305 8.84 23.17 2.41
N ARG A 306 8.55 24.48 2.33
CA ARG A 306 7.33 24.99 1.70
C ARG A 306 7.25 24.60 0.23
N HIS A 307 8.32 24.83 -0.51
CA HIS A 307 8.35 24.55 -1.94
C HIS A 307 8.34 23.04 -2.21
N ASP A 308 9.02 22.24 -1.37
CA ASP A 308 9.00 20.78 -1.43
C ASP A 308 7.61 20.20 -1.18
N ALA A 309 6.90 20.71 -0.18
CA ALA A 309 5.52 20.31 0.09
C ALA A 309 4.60 20.59 -1.10
N ALA A 310 4.76 21.75 -1.75
CA ALA A 310 3.97 22.13 -2.92
C ALA A 310 4.25 21.22 -4.12
N GLN A 311 5.53 20.91 -4.39
CA GLN A 311 5.91 20.02 -5.49
C GLN A 311 5.37 18.59 -5.28
N LEU A 312 5.49 18.04 -4.06
CA LEU A 312 4.93 16.73 -3.72
C LEU A 312 3.40 16.70 -3.89
N LYS A 313 2.72 17.74 -3.38
CA LYS A 313 1.26 17.88 -3.55
C LYS A 313 0.88 17.89 -5.03
N GLU A 314 1.55 18.72 -5.84
CA GLU A 314 1.27 18.82 -7.28
C GLU A 314 1.51 17.49 -8.00
N LEU A 315 2.62 16.80 -7.71
CA LEU A 315 2.91 15.48 -8.27
C LEU A 315 1.76 14.51 -8.01
N PHE A 316 1.35 14.35 -6.75
CA PHE A 316 0.34 13.36 -6.40
C PHE A 316 -1.08 13.75 -6.85
N LEU A 317 -1.41 15.04 -6.91
CA LEU A 317 -2.64 15.51 -7.57
C LEU A 317 -2.65 15.13 -9.05
N ARG A 318 -1.53 15.30 -9.77
CA ARG A 318 -1.40 14.88 -11.19
C ARG A 318 -1.52 13.37 -11.37
N LEU A 319 -1.07 12.59 -10.39
CA LEU A 319 -1.22 11.13 -10.38
C LEU A 319 -2.63 10.66 -9.98
N GLY A 320 -3.52 11.58 -9.55
CA GLY A 320 -4.91 11.30 -9.20
C GLY A 320 -5.19 11.03 -7.73
N LEU A 321 -4.28 11.43 -6.82
CA LEU A 321 -4.55 11.41 -5.38
C LEU A 321 -5.54 12.52 -4.99
N GLU A 322 -6.44 12.22 -4.06
CA GLU A 322 -7.42 13.20 -3.56
C GLU A 322 -6.77 14.15 -2.55
N GLU A 323 -7.17 15.43 -2.57
CA GLU A 323 -6.58 16.49 -1.74
C GLU A 323 -6.63 16.21 -0.22
N ASN A 324 -7.68 15.53 0.24
CA ASN A 324 -7.88 15.13 1.63
C ASN A 324 -6.99 13.97 2.10
N SER A 325 -6.32 13.28 1.17
CA SER A 325 -5.48 12.11 1.45
C SER A 325 -4.00 12.46 1.61
N HIS A 326 -3.64 13.74 1.44
CA HIS A 326 -2.25 14.17 1.38
C HIS A 326 -1.52 14.14 2.73
N CYS A 327 -0.28 13.66 2.73
CA CYS A 327 0.62 13.69 3.89
C CYS A 327 1.65 14.85 3.85
N ALA A 328 1.88 15.46 2.69
CA ALA A 328 2.84 16.56 2.52
C ALA A 328 2.66 17.79 3.45
N PRO A 329 1.45 18.13 3.97
CA PRO A 329 1.27 19.24 4.90
C PRO A 329 2.13 19.16 6.18
N VAL A 330 2.62 17.98 6.57
CA VAL A 330 3.58 17.85 7.69
C VAL A 330 4.82 18.74 7.50
N LEU A 331 5.30 18.90 6.26
CA LEU A 331 6.47 19.73 5.97
C LEU A 331 6.20 21.22 6.24
N LEU A 332 4.94 21.66 6.10
CA LEU A 332 4.53 23.02 6.44
C LEU A 332 4.48 23.23 7.96
N ALA A 333 4.07 22.21 8.73
CA ALA A 333 4.15 22.30 10.19
C ALA A 333 5.61 22.37 10.68
N LEU A 334 6.52 21.61 10.05
CA LEU A 334 7.95 21.69 10.35
C LEU A 334 8.57 23.04 9.97
N ARG A 335 8.10 23.64 8.87
CA ARG A 335 8.52 24.97 8.43
C ARG A 335 8.27 26.03 9.50
N GLU A 336 7.11 26.04 10.13
CA GLU A 336 6.79 27.05 11.16
C GLU A 336 7.79 27.01 12.31
N LEU A 337 8.17 25.80 12.75
CA LEU A 337 9.18 25.61 13.79
C LEU A 337 10.57 26.12 13.37
N LEU A 338 11.00 25.89 12.12
CA LEU A 338 12.29 26.37 11.63
C LEU A 338 12.33 27.89 11.40
N ASN A 339 11.23 28.48 10.92
CA ASN A 339 11.17 29.89 10.56
C ASN A 339 10.81 30.82 11.73
N LEU A 340 10.46 30.26 12.89
CA LEU A 340 10.11 31.05 14.08
C LEU A 340 11.27 32.00 14.43
N ARG A 341 11.01 33.30 14.53
CA ARG A 341 12.06 34.31 14.77
C ARG A 341 12.44 34.44 16.24
N ASP A 342 11.47 34.29 17.12
CA ASP A 342 11.64 34.39 18.57
C ASP A 342 11.65 32.99 19.20
N PRO A 343 12.81 32.47 19.62
CA PRO A 343 12.89 31.13 20.19
C PRO A 343 12.17 30.98 21.54
N THR A 344 11.79 32.08 22.21
CA THR A 344 11.00 32.01 23.44
C THR A 344 9.59 31.45 23.20
N LEU A 345 9.10 31.53 21.96
CA LEU A 345 7.81 31.01 21.52
C LEU A 345 7.86 29.56 21.02
N LEU A 346 9.01 28.88 21.07
CA LEU A 346 9.16 27.49 20.59
C LEU A 346 8.15 26.52 21.23
N GLY A 347 7.80 26.74 22.51
CA GLY A 347 6.80 25.93 23.19
C GLY A 347 5.42 25.95 22.50
N LEU A 348 5.01 27.10 21.97
CA LEU A 348 3.73 27.24 21.28
C LEU A 348 3.73 26.48 19.94
N GLU A 349 4.81 26.60 19.16
CA GLU A 349 4.94 25.89 17.88
C GLU A 349 5.02 24.37 18.08
N VAL A 350 5.72 23.91 19.12
CA VAL A 350 5.79 22.47 19.46
C VAL A 350 4.42 21.95 19.92
N ALA A 351 3.68 22.74 20.71
CA ALA A 351 2.32 22.38 21.09
C ALA A 351 1.40 22.30 19.85
N GLY A 352 1.51 23.26 18.92
CA GLY A 352 0.78 23.25 17.64
C GLY A 352 1.12 22.04 16.77
N LEU A 353 2.41 21.68 16.68
CA LEU A 353 2.87 20.49 15.98
C LEU A 353 2.26 19.22 16.57
N ARG A 354 2.23 19.07 17.90
CA ARG A 354 1.62 17.90 18.58
C ARG A 354 0.11 17.82 18.37
N GLN A 355 -0.59 18.95 18.29
CA GLN A 355 -2.03 18.95 17.99
C GLN A 355 -2.31 18.44 16.57
N GLN A 356 -1.48 18.82 15.60
CA GLN A 356 -1.60 18.34 14.21
C GLN A 356 -1.08 16.91 14.02
N PHE A 357 -0.03 16.53 14.75
CA PHE A 357 0.62 15.23 14.67
C PHE A 357 0.85 14.64 16.07
N PRO A 358 -0.18 13.99 16.64
CA PRO A 358 -0.14 13.47 18.01
C PRO A 358 0.93 12.41 18.29
N ASP A 359 1.46 11.79 17.23
CA ASP A 359 2.46 10.74 17.31
C ASP A 359 3.91 11.25 17.25
N VAL A 360 4.11 12.58 17.26
CA VAL A 360 5.42 13.20 17.42
C VAL A 360 5.98 12.95 18.83
N SER A 361 7.26 12.61 18.92
CA SER A 361 7.95 12.33 20.18
C SER A 361 8.97 13.42 20.54
N GLU A 362 9.47 13.40 21.78
CA GLU A 362 10.54 14.30 22.24
C GLU A 362 11.80 14.20 21.39
N ASP A 363 12.14 13.00 20.93
CA ASP A 363 13.32 12.78 20.08
C ASP A 363 13.14 13.43 18.71
N HIS A 364 11.94 13.39 18.14
CA HIS A 364 11.62 14.08 16.89
C HIS A 364 11.74 15.60 17.05
N VAL A 365 11.18 16.15 18.13
CA VAL A 365 11.29 17.58 18.44
C VAL A 365 12.75 17.96 18.66
N SER A 366 13.51 17.15 19.39
CA SER A 366 14.93 17.39 19.65
C SER A 366 15.74 17.43 18.35
N ALA A 367 15.52 16.49 17.42
CA ALA A 367 16.19 16.48 16.12
C ALA A 367 15.87 17.74 15.28
N LEU A 368 14.62 18.22 15.35
CA LEU A 368 14.22 19.46 14.68
C LEU A 368 14.86 20.71 15.30
N LEU A 369 14.98 20.75 16.63
CA LEU A 369 15.67 21.84 17.33
C LEU A 369 17.18 21.81 17.04
N ASP A 370 17.77 20.63 16.87
CA ASP A 370 19.16 20.47 16.42
C ASP A 370 19.35 20.98 14.99
N LEU A 371 18.44 20.64 14.08
CA LEU A 371 18.42 21.17 12.71
C LEU A 371 18.35 22.71 12.71
N ARG A 372 17.60 23.30 13.64
CA ARG A 372 17.40 24.74 13.78
C ARG A 372 18.67 25.47 14.25
N GLY A 373 19.42 24.90 15.19
CA GLY A 373 20.78 25.32 15.56
C GLY A 373 20.94 26.55 16.46
N ASP A 374 19.88 27.32 16.74
CA ASP A 374 19.91 28.55 17.55
C ASP A 374 19.18 28.44 18.90
N VAL A 375 19.06 27.21 19.44
CA VAL A 375 18.20 26.92 20.61
C VAL A 375 19.04 26.70 21.87
N SER A 376 18.83 27.52 22.90
CA SER A 376 19.45 27.36 24.22
C SER A 376 18.93 26.12 24.96
N ARG A 377 19.63 25.69 26.01
CA ARG A 377 19.19 24.56 26.84
C ARG A 377 17.83 24.83 27.50
N GLU A 378 17.62 26.05 27.97
CA GLU A 378 16.39 26.50 28.63
C GLU A 378 15.23 26.54 27.63
N GLN A 379 15.47 27.06 26.42
CA GLN A 379 14.48 27.10 25.34
C GLN A 379 14.09 25.70 24.89
N ARG A 380 15.06 24.79 24.76
CA ARG A 380 14.80 23.37 24.47
C ARG A 380 13.93 22.74 25.55
N GLN A 381 14.27 22.93 26.82
CA GLN A 381 13.50 22.37 27.93
C GLN A 381 12.07 22.90 27.94
N ALA A 382 11.87 24.21 27.72
CA ALA A 382 10.55 24.80 27.61
C ALA A 382 9.73 24.20 26.45
N ALA A 383 10.36 23.99 25.30
CA ALA A 383 9.73 23.36 24.14
C ALA A 383 9.29 21.92 24.43
N LEU A 384 10.14 21.11 25.07
CA LEU A 384 9.84 19.72 25.43
C LEU A 384 8.77 19.61 26.53
N ILE A 385 8.78 20.50 27.53
CA ILE A 385 7.70 20.57 28.53
C ILE A 385 6.36 20.87 27.84
N SER A 386 6.34 21.82 26.89
CA SER A 386 5.13 22.14 26.11
C SER A 386 4.62 20.94 25.30
N LEU A 387 5.52 20.03 24.91
CA LEU A 387 5.14 18.76 24.27
C LEU A 387 4.44 17.82 25.24
N GLN A 388 4.68 17.89 26.55
CA GLN A 388 4.04 17.04 27.56
C GLN A 388 2.74 17.65 28.11
N ASP A 389 2.72 18.98 28.33
CA ASP A 389 1.63 19.69 29.03
C ASP A 389 0.30 19.80 28.24
N GLY A 390 0.30 19.44 26.95
CA GLY A 390 -0.94 19.34 26.18
C GLY A 390 -1.83 18.16 26.63
N SER A 391 -3.12 18.43 26.82
CA SER A 391 -4.16 17.38 26.84
C SER A 391 -3.94 16.43 25.66
N PRO A 392 -4.11 15.10 25.81
CA PRO A 392 -4.11 14.21 24.67
C PRO A 392 -5.09 14.80 23.63
N PRO A 393 -4.64 15.07 22.40
CA PRO A 393 -5.52 15.60 21.39
C PRO A 393 -6.67 14.61 21.23
N SER A 394 -7.91 15.11 21.15
CA SER A 394 -9.02 14.26 20.73
C SER A 394 -8.61 13.61 19.40
N PRO A 395 -8.79 12.29 19.22
CA PRO A 395 -8.38 11.65 17.98
C PRO A 395 -9.08 12.34 16.83
N LEU A 396 -8.35 13.18 16.10
CA LEU A 396 -8.85 13.80 14.89
C LEU A 396 -9.08 12.65 13.90
N THR A 397 -10.34 12.33 13.67
CA THR A 397 -10.78 11.25 12.79
C THR A 397 -10.09 11.41 11.44
N GLY A 398 -9.16 10.50 11.10
CA GLY A 398 -8.47 10.49 9.81
C GLY A 398 -6.97 10.82 9.82
N HIS A 399 -6.34 11.18 10.94
CA HIS A 399 -4.89 11.39 10.97
C HIS A 399 -4.12 10.06 10.89
N ARG A 400 -3.30 9.90 9.85
CA ARG A 400 -2.45 8.72 9.65
C ARG A 400 -1.08 8.95 10.27
N ALA A 401 -0.68 8.12 11.23
CA ALA A 401 0.57 8.22 12.00
C ALA A 401 1.83 8.47 11.13
N LEU A 402 2.61 9.53 11.34
CA LEU A 402 3.83 9.78 10.56
C LEU A 402 5.09 9.60 11.40
N PHE A 403 5.20 10.35 12.49
CA PHE A 403 6.41 10.38 13.32
C PHE A 403 6.68 9.04 14.01
N SER A 404 5.65 8.31 14.47
CA SER A 404 5.84 6.98 15.05
C SER A 404 6.46 5.94 14.09
N LEU A 405 6.44 6.21 12.78
CA LEU A 405 7.06 5.37 11.75
C LEU A 405 8.47 5.86 11.33
N VAL A 406 8.88 7.04 11.82
CA VAL A 406 10.19 7.63 11.59
C VAL A 406 11.09 7.29 12.78
N PRO A 407 12.24 6.63 12.58
CA PRO A 407 13.22 6.49 13.64
C PRO A 407 13.81 7.86 13.94
N ALA A 408 13.63 8.34 15.17
CA ALA A 408 14.36 9.51 15.64
C ALA A 408 15.83 9.14 15.92
N PRO A 409 16.78 10.06 15.77
CA PRO A 409 18.18 9.80 16.05
C PRO A 409 18.32 9.51 17.54
N THR A 410 18.83 8.32 17.88
CA THR A 410 19.22 8.04 19.27
C THR A 410 20.32 9.02 19.65
N PRO A 411 20.21 9.74 20.77
CA PRO A 411 21.28 10.62 21.23
C PRO A 411 22.55 9.78 21.37
N SER A 412 23.62 10.19 20.70
CA SER A 412 24.95 9.66 21.00
C SER A 412 25.24 10.05 22.44
N PHE A 413 25.13 9.09 23.37
CA PHE A 413 25.67 9.27 24.70
C PHE A 413 27.16 9.51 24.54
N SER A 414 27.58 10.78 24.57
CA SER A 414 28.96 11.13 24.86
C SER A 414 29.19 10.70 26.31
N SER A 415 29.70 9.49 26.49
CA SER A 415 30.21 8.99 27.76
C SER A 415 31.43 9.82 28.13
N CYS A 416 31.18 11.01 28.69
CA CYS A 416 32.18 11.75 29.45
C CYS A 416 32.47 10.93 30.70
N LEU A 417 33.49 10.06 30.63
CA LEU A 417 34.10 9.48 31.81
C LEU A 417 34.64 10.63 32.67
N PRO A 418 34.26 10.75 33.95
CA PRO A 418 34.89 11.70 34.84
C PRO A 418 36.32 11.22 35.08
N SER A 419 37.31 11.94 34.57
CA SER A 419 38.69 11.83 35.00
C SER A 419 38.76 12.16 36.49
N GLY A 420 38.87 11.12 37.33
CA GLY A 420 39.11 11.27 38.75
C GLY A 420 40.50 11.87 39.02
N PRO A 421 40.70 12.51 40.19
CA PRO A 421 41.97 13.12 40.52
C PRO A 421 43.04 12.05 40.78
N CYS A 422 44.18 12.16 40.08
CA CYS A 422 45.38 11.39 40.40
C CYS A 422 45.90 11.78 41.78
N SER A 423 46.18 10.75 42.60
CA SER A 423 46.86 10.84 43.89
C SER A 423 48.33 11.18 43.74
#